data_AF-A0A7L0T052-F1
#
_entry.id   AF-A0A7L0T052-F1
#
_cell.length_a   1.000
_cell.length_b   1.000
_cell.length_c   1.000
_cell.angle_alpha   90.00
_cell.angle_beta   90.00
_cell.angle_gamma   90.00
#
_symmetry.space_group_name_H-M   'P 1'
#
loop_
_entity.id
_entity.type
_entity.pdbx_description
1 polymer ?
#
loop_
_entity_poly.entity_id
_entity_poly.type
_entity_poly.pdbx_seq_one_letter_code
_entity_poly.pdbx_strand_id
1 'polypeptide(L)'
;VSPGYCWPLQASQSQVVIQLPARVQPTTITVQHPLKKSSALGDISSAPRDFTVSGLDEEGKEETALGTFSYDIMKEPTQTFPLQNELPRAFQRIRLVIQSNWGKPGYTCVYRVQVHGKIPGMNGVSQAQG
;
A
#
# COMPACT_ATOMS: atom_id res chain seq x y z
N VAL A 1 -1.72 -3.55 13.80
CA VAL A 1 -2.97 -2.81 13.47
C VAL A 1 -4.09 -3.33 14.35
N SER A 2 -4.99 -2.47 14.81
CA SER A 2 -6.13 -2.86 15.67
C SER A 2 -7.40 -2.99 14.83
N PRO A 3 -8.22 -4.04 15.02
CA PRO A 3 -9.50 -4.18 14.32
C PRO A 3 -10.37 -2.93 14.47
N GLY A 4 -11.07 -2.55 13.39
CA GLY A 4 -11.95 -1.37 13.38
C GLY A 4 -11.27 -0.03 13.05
N TYR A 5 -9.95 0.06 13.14
CA TYR A 5 -9.18 1.25 12.76
C TYR A 5 -8.65 1.12 11.32
N CYS A 6 -9.56 0.95 10.37
CA CYS A 6 -9.26 0.85 8.93
C CYS A 6 -9.74 2.11 8.18
N TRP A 7 -9.24 2.32 6.96
CA TRP A 7 -9.89 3.18 5.98
C TRP A 7 -10.89 2.35 5.15
N PRO A 8 -12.21 2.56 5.32
CA PRO A 8 -13.22 1.86 4.54
C PRO A 8 -13.39 2.53 3.17
N LEU A 9 -12.93 1.85 2.13
CA LEU A 9 -13.11 2.24 0.74
C LEU A 9 -14.41 1.65 0.21
N GLN A 10 -15.37 2.50 -0.12
CA GLN A 10 -16.60 2.09 -0.79
C GLN A 10 -16.31 1.70 -2.25
N ALA A 11 -17.22 0.96 -2.89
CA ALA A 11 -17.08 0.59 -4.31
C ALA A 11 -16.89 1.81 -5.25
N SER A 12 -17.46 2.96 -4.89
CA SER A 12 -17.30 4.24 -5.62
C SER A 12 -15.96 4.94 -5.36
N GLN A 13 -15.20 4.51 -4.35
CA GLN A 13 -13.94 5.11 -3.89
C GLN A 13 -12.86 4.05 -3.78
N SER A 14 -12.48 3.45 -4.91
CA SER A 14 -11.54 2.34 -4.98
C SER A 14 -10.06 2.74 -4.88
N GLN A 15 -9.73 4.01 -4.59
CA GLN A 15 -8.36 4.49 -4.65
C GLN A 15 -7.95 5.33 -3.44
N VAL A 16 -6.66 5.25 -3.10
CA VAL A 16 -5.99 6.07 -2.09
C VAL A 16 -4.75 6.67 -2.71
N VAL A 17 -4.55 7.97 -2.50
CA VAL A 17 -3.29 8.66 -2.84
C VAL A 17 -2.55 8.96 -1.55
N ILE A 18 -1.35 8.42 -1.43
CA ILE A 18 -0.47 8.57 -0.27
C ILE A 18 0.59 9.61 -0.63
N GLN A 19 0.59 10.73 0.07
CA GLN A 19 1.68 11.70 -0.01
C GLN A 19 2.77 11.34 0.98
N LEU A 20 3.94 10.99 0.47
CA LEU A 20 5.14 10.66 1.22
C LEU A 20 5.79 11.94 1.79
N PRO A 21 6.51 11.83 2.92
CA PRO A 21 7.19 12.98 3.52
C PRO A 21 8.36 13.50 2.66
N ALA A 22 8.87 12.71 1.71
CA ALA A 22 9.92 13.08 0.77
C ALA A 22 9.72 12.37 -0.57
N ARG A 23 10.43 12.80 -1.62
CA ARG A 23 10.51 12.02 -2.87
C ARG A 23 11.35 10.77 -2.63
N VAL A 24 10.79 9.61 -2.94
CA VAL A 24 11.41 8.30 -2.75
C VAL A 24 11.44 7.57 -4.09
N GLN A 25 12.53 6.88 -4.42
CA GLN A 25 12.58 5.84 -5.45
C GLN A 25 12.02 4.56 -4.83
N PRO A 26 10.74 4.22 -5.05
CA PRO A 26 10.07 3.17 -4.31
C PRO A 26 10.59 1.80 -4.78
N THR A 27 10.88 0.92 -3.83
CA THR A 27 11.40 -0.43 -4.08
C THR A 27 10.39 -1.51 -3.71
N THR A 28 9.64 -1.29 -2.64
CA THR A 28 8.64 -2.24 -2.16
C THR A 28 7.48 -1.51 -1.51
N ILE A 29 6.30 -2.10 -1.55
CA ILE A 29 5.15 -1.68 -0.75
C ILE A 29 4.76 -2.79 0.22
N THR A 30 4.45 -2.43 1.46
CA THR A 30 3.93 -3.37 2.46
C THR A 30 2.48 -3.04 2.75
N VAL A 31 1.63 -4.04 2.67
CA VAL A 31 0.21 -3.97 3.07
C VAL A 31 0.03 -4.86 4.29
N GLN A 32 -0.61 -4.33 5.33
CA GLN A 32 -0.92 -5.06 6.55
C GLN A 32 -2.43 -5.05 6.82
N HIS A 33 -2.97 -6.21 7.19
CA HIS A 33 -4.35 -6.40 7.65
C HIS A 33 -4.35 -7.09 9.02
N PRO A 34 -5.40 -6.97 9.87
CA PRO A 34 -5.49 -7.73 11.10
C PRO A 34 -5.48 -9.24 10.87
N LEU A 35 -4.92 -9.97 11.84
CA LEU A 35 -5.00 -11.43 11.91
C LEU A 35 -6.46 -11.88 11.93
N LYS A 36 -6.76 -13.00 11.27
CA LYS A 36 -8.08 -13.64 11.34
C LYS A 36 -8.55 -13.83 12.79
N LYS A 37 -7.66 -14.32 13.66
CA LYS A 37 -7.94 -14.53 15.10
C LYS A 37 -8.21 -13.24 15.89
N SER A 38 -7.77 -12.08 15.38
CA SER A 38 -7.99 -10.78 16.03
C SER A 38 -9.28 -10.10 15.56
N SER A 39 -9.90 -10.56 14.47
CA SER A 39 -11.20 -10.06 14.03
C SER A 39 -12.28 -10.60 14.97
N ALA A 40 -13.18 -9.74 15.45
CA ALA A 40 -14.25 -10.08 16.39
C ALA A 40 -15.15 -11.25 15.91
N LEU A 41 -15.22 -11.46 14.59
CA LEU A 41 -15.98 -12.55 13.97
C LEU A 41 -15.11 -13.53 13.17
N GLY A 42 -13.78 -13.38 13.21
CA GLY A 42 -12.89 -14.11 12.31
C GLY A 42 -13.02 -13.73 10.83
N ASP A 43 -13.80 -12.69 10.51
CA ASP A 43 -14.02 -12.19 9.16
C ASP A 43 -12.93 -11.19 8.77
N ILE A 44 -12.21 -11.51 7.70
CA ILE A 44 -11.22 -10.65 7.04
C ILE A 44 -11.51 -10.54 5.54
N SER A 45 -12.74 -10.86 5.10
CA SER A 45 -13.18 -10.75 3.70
C SER A 45 -13.13 -9.31 3.17
N SER A 46 -13.11 -8.32 4.07
CA SER A 46 -12.93 -6.91 3.71
C SER A 46 -11.49 -6.54 3.37
N ALA A 47 -10.53 -7.46 3.50
CA ALA A 47 -9.15 -7.18 3.11
C ALA A 47 -9.07 -6.89 1.61
N PRO A 48 -8.19 -5.97 1.17
CA PRO A 48 -7.92 -5.80 -0.26
C PRO A 48 -7.43 -7.15 -0.83
N ARG A 49 -7.83 -7.44 -2.06
CA ARG A 49 -7.34 -8.60 -2.80
C ARG A 49 -6.44 -8.10 -3.91
N ASP A 50 -6.99 -7.76 -5.07
CA ASP A 50 -6.22 -7.30 -6.21
C ASP A 50 -6.08 -5.78 -6.16
N PHE A 51 -4.87 -5.27 -6.38
CA PHE A 51 -4.59 -3.85 -6.36
C PHE A 51 -3.43 -3.46 -7.29
N THR A 52 -3.44 -2.22 -7.75
CA THR A 52 -2.36 -1.62 -8.54
C THR A 52 -1.68 -0.50 -7.75
N VAL A 53 -0.39 -0.31 -8.03
CA VAL A 53 0.44 0.73 -7.43
C VAL A 53 1.06 1.55 -8.55
N SER A 54 1.00 2.87 -8.40
CA SER A 54 1.62 3.79 -9.34
C SER A 54 2.25 4.99 -8.64
N GLY A 55 3.29 5.55 -9.23
CA GLY A 55 3.86 6.84 -8.85
C GLY A 55 3.21 7.96 -9.64
N LEU A 56 2.87 9.07 -8.98
CA LEU A 56 2.33 10.26 -9.62
C LEU A 56 3.35 11.40 -9.64
N ASP A 57 3.26 12.25 -10.66
CA ASP A 57 3.95 13.54 -10.69
C ASP A 57 3.38 14.55 -9.66
N GLU A 58 3.97 15.75 -9.60
CA GLU A 58 3.59 16.80 -8.65
C GLU A 58 2.25 17.45 -8.95
N GLU A 59 1.74 17.29 -10.16
CA GLU A 59 0.42 17.76 -10.59
C GLU A 59 -0.64 16.66 -10.47
N GLY A 60 -0.24 15.40 -10.29
CA GLY A 60 -1.13 14.23 -10.35
C GLY A 60 -1.67 13.94 -11.75
N LYS A 61 -0.99 14.41 -12.81
CA LYS A 61 -1.42 14.31 -14.21
C LYS A 61 -0.79 13.11 -14.92
N GLU A 62 0.48 12.85 -14.67
CA GLU A 62 1.18 11.68 -15.17
C GLU A 62 1.26 10.57 -14.12
N GLU A 63 1.09 9.34 -14.59
CA GLU A 63 1.15 8.12 -13.79
C GLU A 63 2.22 7.18 -14.34
N THR A 64 3.09 6.67 -13.46
CA THR A 64 4.04 5.61 -13.77
C THR A 64 3.62 4.34 -13.04
N ALA A 65 3.29 3.28 -13.77
CA ALA A 65 2.93 2.00 -13.18
C ALA A 65 4.12 1.41 -12.42
N LEU A 66 3.89 1.00 -11.17
CA LEU A 66 4.89 0.38 -10.30
C LEU A 66 4.60 -1.10 -10.01
N GLY A 67 3.40 -1.58 -10.36
CA GLY A 67 3.05 -2.99 -10.35
C GLY A 67 1.59 -3.27 -10.02
N THR A 68 1.22 -4.53 -10.19
CA THR A 68 -0.10 -5.09 -9.88
C THR A 68 0.10 -6.32 -9.00
N PHE A 69 -0.64 -6.42 -7.90
CA PHE A 69 -0.42 -7.44 -6.88
C PHE A 69 -1.74 -7.96 -6.31
N SER A 70 -1.66 -9.11 -5.65
CA SER A 70 -2.77 -9.69 -4.89
C SER A 70 -2.34 -9.92 -3.44
N TYR A 71 -3.05 -9.30 -2.49
CA TYR A 71 -2.92 -9.60 -1.07
C TYR A 71 -3.66 -10.90 -0.74
N ASP A 72 -2.98 -11.84 -0.09
CA ASP A 72 -3.50 -13.20 0.17
C ASP A 72 -3.86 -13.40 1.64
N ILE A 73 -5.15 -13.47 1.95
CA ILE A 73 -5.62 -13.66 3.34
C ILE A 73 -5.20 -15.00 3.97
N MET A 74 -4.69 -15.96 3.18
CA MET A 74 -4.20 -17.25 3.67
C MET A 74 -2.72 -17.19 4.09
N LYS A 75 -1.99 -16.12 3.75
CA LYS A 75 -0.60 -15.89 4.14
C LYS A 75 -0.50 -15.04 5.41
N GLU A 76 0.72 -14.61 5.74
CA GLU A 76 0.98 -13.70 6.84
C GLU A 76 0.19 -12.38 6.69
N PRO A 77 -0.26 -11.77 7.80
CA PRO A 77 -1.08 -10.54 7.76
C PRO A 77 -0.34 -9.31 7.23
N THR A 78 0.98 -9.35 7.23
CA THR A 78 1.86 -8.31 6.69
C THR A 78 2.53 -8.87 5.44
N GLN A 79 2.25 -8.30 4.28
CA GLN A 79 2.77 -8.77 3.00
C GLN A 79 3.51 -7.63 2.30
N THR A 80 4.68 -7.95 1.77
CA THR A 80 5.54 -6.99 1.08
C THR A 80 5.68 -7.38 -0.38
N PHE A 81 5.48 -6.43 -1.27
CA PHE A 81 5.42 -6.61 -2.71
C PHE A 81 6.55 -5.80 -3.37
N PRO A 82 7.39 -6.42 -4.20
CA PRO A 82 8.43 -5.72 -4.94
C PRO A 82 7.83 -4.86 -6.04
N LEU A 83 8.21 -3.58 -6.07
CA LEU A 83 7.76 -2.64 -7.10
C LEU A 83 8.72 -2.68 -8.29
N GLN A 84 8.15 -2.56 -9.49
CA GLN A 84 8.89 -2.43 -10.73
C GLN A 84 9.05 -0.95 -11.04
N ASN A 85 10.28 -0.46 -10.99
CA ASN A 85 10.61 0.91 -11.34
C ASN A 85 11.70 0.85 -12.42
N GLU A 86 11.28 0.65 -13.68
CA GLU A 86 12.19 0.44 -14.82
C GLU A 86 13.19 1.58 -14.99
N LEU A 87 12.76 2.81 -14.65
CA LEU A 87 13.61 3.97 -14.50
C LEU A 87 13.67 4.32 -13.01
N PRO A 88 14.81 4.70 -12.43
CA PRO A 88 14.92 5.06 -11.01
C PRO A 88 14.29 6.45 -10.75
N ARG A 89 13.01 6.63 -11.10
CA ARG A 89 12.23 7.84 -10.85
C ARG A 89 11.81 7.86 -9.39
N ALA A 90 11.90 9.05 -8.80
CA ALA A 90 11.45 9.30 -7.44
C ALA A 90 10.07 9.95 -7.44
N PHE A 91 9.21 9.50 -6.55
CA PHE A 91 7.83 9.96 -6.41
C PHE A 91 7.59 10.44 -4.99
N GLN A 92 6.83 11.53 -4.84
CA GLN A 92 6.29 11.92 -3.54
C GLN A 92 4.85 11.43 -3.35
N ARG A 93 4.12 11.15 -4.43
CA ARG A 93 2.76 10.65 -4.37
C ARG A 93 2.68 9.24 -4.93
N ILE A 94 2.15 8.33 -4.13
CA ILE A 94 1.91 6.94 -4.51
C ILE A 94 0.41 6.71 -4.53
N ARG A 95 -0.11 6.25 -5.66
CA ARG A 95 -1.50 5.87 -5.85
C ARG A 95 -1.65 4.37 -5.67
N LEU A 96 -2.61 3.98 -4.84
CA LEU A 96 -3.05 2.61 -4.65
C LEU A 96 -4.49 2.50 -5.15
N VAL A 97 -4.74 1.64 -6.14
CA VAL A 97 -6.10 1.35 -6.62
C VAL A 97 -6.46 -0.07 -6.25
N ILE A 98 -7.51 -0.22 -5.44
CA ILE A 98 -8.06 -1.49 -5.03
C ILE A 98 -9.07 -1.96 -6.09
N GLN A 99 -8.80 -3.08 -6.73
CA GLN A 99 -9.65 -3.64 -7.78
C GLN A 99 -10.69 -4.61 -7.23
N SER A 100 -10.34 -5.33 -6.16
CA SER A 100 -11.22 -6.33 -5.55
C SER A 100 -10.93 -6.51 -4.06
N ASN A 101 -11.82 -7.20 -3.36
CA ASN A 101 -11.61 -7.69 -1.99
C ASN A 101 -11.95 -9.19 -1.90
N TRP A 102 -11.88 -9.74 -0.70
CA TRP A 102 -12.11 -11.16 -0.44
C TRP A 102 -13.60 -11.52 -0.22
N GLY A 103 -14.52 -10.78 -0.84
CA GLY A 103 -15.95 -11.08 -0.87
C GLY A 103 -16.82 -10.26 0.09
N LYS A 104 -16.28 -9.17 0.68
CA LYS A 104 -17.09 -8.28 1.52
C LYS A 104 -17.95 -7.36 0.65
N PRO A 105 -19.28 -7.38 0.76
CA PRO A 105 -20.13 -6.44 0.05
C PRO A 105 -19.98 -5.02 0.63
N GLY A 106 -20.04 -4.02 -0.26
CA GLY A 106 -20.14 -2.60 0.10
C GLY A 106 -18.82 -1.88 0.37
N TYR A 107 -17.79 -2.55 0.91
CA TYR A 107 -16.53 -1.88 1.25
C TYR A 107 -15.30 -2.79 1.31
N THR A 108 -14.13 -2.17 1.20
CA THR A 108 -12.81 -2.75 1.45
C THR A 108 -12.10 -1.98 2.56
N CYS A 109 -11.53 -2.66 3.54
CA CYS A 109 -10.78 -2.05 4.65
C CYS A 109 -9.27 -2.09 4.38
N VAL A 110 -8.66 -0.92 4.19
CA VAL A 110 -7.20 -0.78 4.16
C VAL A 110 -6.71 -0.36 5.54
N TYR A 111 -5.90 -1.19 6.21
CA TYR A 111 -5.46 -0.91 7.58
C TYR A 111 -4.11 -0.18 7.65
N ARG A 112 -3.11 -0.66 6.91
CA ARG A 112 -1.81 0.01 6.83
C ARG A 112 -1.13 -0.28 5.51
N VAL A 113 -0.59 0.78 4.93
CA VAL A 113 0.26 0.74 3.75
C VAL A 113 1.57 1.43 4.10
N GLN A 114 2.69 0.82 3.76
CA GLN A 114 4.01 1.40 3.92
C GLN A 114 4.74 1.35 2.58
N VAL A 115 5.29 2.48 2.16
CA VAL A 115 6.13 2.55 0.96
C VAL A 115 7.58 2.62 1.43
N HIS A 116 8.41 1.75 0.88
CA HIS A 116 9.85 1.71 1.16
C HIS A 116 10.61 2.03 -0.11
N GLY A 117 11.77 2.65 0.06
CA GLY A 117 12.64 2.98 -1.06
C GLY A 117 13.80 3.88 -0.66
N LYS A 118 14.53 4.36 -1.66
CA LYS A 118 15.70 5.22 -1.46
C LYS A 118 15.33 6.67 -1.65
N ILE A 119 15.83 7.56 -0.80
CA ILE A 119 15.72 9.00 -1.02
C ILE A 119 16.92 9.42 -1.91
N PRO A 120 16.69 9.95 -3.13
CA PRO A 120 17.79 10.39 -3.99
C PRO A 120 18.66 11.42 -3.27
N GLY A 121 19.98 11.25 -3.33
CA GLY A 121 20.94 12.15 -2.68
C GLY A 121 21.19 11.89 -1.19
N MET A 122 20.43 11.02 -0.53
CA MET A 122 20.79 10.48 0.80
C MET A 122 21.56 9.17 0.63
N ASN A 123 22.87 9.26 0.42
CA ASN A 123 23.76 8.12 0.62
C ASN A 123 23.76 7.79 2.12
N GLY A 124 23.58 6.51 2.45
CA GLY A 124 23.17 6.02 3.77
C GLY A 124 23.76 6.75 4.97
N VAL A 125 22.88 7.36 5.78
CA VAL A 125 23.20 7.65 7.17
C VAL A 125 23.18 6.31 7.91
N SER A 126 24.32 5.64 7.97
CA SER A 126 24.58 4.65 9.01
C SER A 126 24.93 5.40 10.30
N GLN A 127 24.11 5.12 11.33
CA GLN A 127 24.33 5.28 12.78
C GLN A 127 24.61 6.68 13.36
N ALA A 128 23.76 7.06 14.32
CA ALA A 128 24.22 7.53 15.61
C ALA A 128 23.24 7.09 16.70
N GLN A 129 23.79 6.50 17.75
CA GLN A 129 23.14 6.06 18.98
C GLN A 129 22.42 7.22 19.69
N GLY A 130 21.37 6.86 20.43
CA GLY A 130 20.75 7.65 21.51
C GLY A 130 19.96 6.71 22.39
#